data_AF-A0A2R7K518-F1
#
_entry.id   AF-A0A2R7K518-F1
#
_cell.length_a   1.000
_cell.length_b   1.000
_cell.length_c   1.000
_cell.angle_alpha   90.00
_cell.angle_beta   90.00
_cell.angle_gamma   90.00
#
_symmetry.space_group_name_H-M   'P 1'
#
loop_
_entity.id
_entity.type
_entity.pdbx_description
1 polymer ?
#
loop_
_entity_poly.entity_id
_entity_poly.type
_entity_poly.pdbx_seq_one_letter_code
_entity_poly.pdbx_strand_id
1 'polypeptide(L)' 'HKRLYRFQEQHKYRHNGEVFFASIQGVRDTGMLVLLEGETEKEYNFKEIEFLN' A
#
# COMPACT_ATOMS: atom_id res chain seq x y z
N HIS A 1 -4.95 15.56 13.20
CA HIS A 1 -5.47 14.21 12.90
C HIS A 1 -4.67 13.59 11.76
N LYS A 2 -3.75 12.65 12.06
CA LYS A 2 -2.97 11.93 11.05
C LYS A 2 -3.89 10.88 10.42
N ARG A 3 -4.61 11.26 9.36
CA ARG A 3 -5.31 10.30 8.51
C ARG A 3 -4.25 9.33 7.99
N LEU A 4 -4.42 8.03 8.18
CA LEU A 4 -3.69 7.03 7.39
C LEU A 4 -3.80 7.50 5.95
N TYR A 5 -2.68 7.89 5.35
CA TYR A 5 -2.63 8.52 4.04
C TYR A 5 -3.47 7.67 3.07
N ARG A 6 -4.57 8.22 2.56
CA ARG A 6 -5.24 7.70 1.35
C ARG A 6 -5.80 6.26 1.47
N PHE A 7 -6.41 5.95 2.62
CA PHE A 7 -7.13 4.68 2.81
C PHE A 7 -8.25 4.52 1.78
N GLN A 8 -8.34 3.35 1.13
CA GLN A 8 -9.27 3.04 0.03
C GLN A 8 -9.16 3.94 -1.22
N GLU A 9 -8.13 4.77 -1.33
CA GLU A 9 -7.87 5.57 -2.53
C GLU A 9 -6.78 4.91 -3.39
N GLN A 10 -6.95 4.91 -4.71
CA GLN A 10 -5.94 4.44 -5.64
C GLN A 10 -4.77 5.42 -5.69
N HIS A 11 -3.55 4.94 -5.48
CA HIS A 11 -2.32 5.73 -5.52
C HIS A 11 -1.16 4.95 -6.13
N LYS A 12 -0.11 5.66 -6.52
CA LYS A 12 1.16 5.06 -6.95
C LYS A 12 2.03 4.66 -5.76
N TYR A 13 2.59 3.45 -5.86
CA TYR A 13 3.57 2.90 -4.94
C TYR A 13 4.77 2.37 -5.73
N ARG A 14 5.90 2.19 -5.04
CA ARG A 14 7.07 1.52 -5.60
C ARG A 14 7.55 0.41 -4.67
N HIS A 15 7.83 -0.77 -5.22
CA HIS A 15 8.40 -1.91 -4.50
C HIS A 15 9.41 -2.59 -5.41
N ASN A 16 10.62 -2.87 -4.90
CA ASN A 16 11.72 -3.47 -5.68
C ASN A 16 12.02 -2.75 -7.01
N GLY A 17 11.83 -1.43 -7.07
CA GLY A 17 12.05 -0.61 -8.26
C GLY A 17 10.88 -0.54 -9.24
N GLU A 18 9.85 -1.38 -9.08
CA GLU A 18 8.66 -1.38 -9.92
C GLU A 18 7.59 -0.45 -9.36
N VAL A 19 6.97 0.35 -10.24
CA VAL A 19 5.90 1.30 -9.90
C VAL A 19 4.55 0.71 -10.29
N PHE A 20 3.61 0.74 -9.35
CA PHE A 20 2.27 0.19 -9.55
C PHE A 20 1.20 1.05 -8.86
N PHE A 21 -0.06 0.82 -9.24
CA PHE A 21 -1.22 1.47 -8.63
C PHE A 21 -1.93 0.51 -7.70
N ALA A 22 -2.22 0.95 -6.48
CA ALA A 22 -2.99 0.17 -5.52
C ALA A 22 -3.78 1.06 -4.57
N SER A 23 -4.64 0.47 -3.75
CA SER A 23 -5.29 1.15 -2.63
C SER A 23 -5.04 0.43 -1.31
N ILE A 24 -4.80 1.18 -0.23
CA ILE A 24 -4.59 0.59 1.09
C ILE A 24 -5.93 0.07 1.62
N GLN A 25 -5.98 -1.22 1.93
CA GLN A 25 -7.13 -1.89 2.55
C GLN A 25 -6.96 -2.05 4.07
N GLY A 26 -5.73 -2.00 4.57
CA GLY A 26 -5.47 -2.06 6.00
C GLY A 26 -4.05 -2.44 6.33
N VAL A 27 -3.85 -2.80 7.60
CA VAL A 27 -2.60 -3.32 8.13
C VAL A 27 -2.95 -4.57 8.93
N ARG A 28 -2.23 -5.68 8.71
CA ARG A 28 -2.39 -6.91 9.50
C ARG A 28 -1.82 -6.71 10.91
N ASP A 29 -2.18 -7.58 11.85
CA ASP A 29 -1.64 -7.54 13.22
C ASP A 29 -0.11 -7.73 13.26
N THR A 30 0.46 -8.34 12.23
CA THR A 30 1.91 -8.48 12.01
C THR A 30 2.61 -7.19 11.57
N GLY A 31 1.85 -6.13 11.26
CA GLY A 31 2.36 -4.87 10.73
C GLY A 31 2.49 -4.82 9.21
N MET A 32 2.05 -5.86 8.49
CA MET A 32 2.06 -5.90 7.02
C MET A 32 1.00 -4.98 6.43
N LEU A 33 1.36 -4.16 5.45
CA LEU A 33 0.44 -3.29 4.71
C LEU A 33 -0.31 -4.12 3.67
N VAL A 34 -1.63 -4.00 3.65
CA VAL A 34 -2.49 -4.70 2.70
C VAL A 34 -2.88 -3.73 1.60
N LEU A 35 -2.48 -4.03 0.38
CA LEU A 35 -2.77 -3.24 -0.81
C LEU A 35 -3.64 -4.03 -1.78
N LEU A 36 -4.66 -3.38 -2.34
CA LEU A 36 -5.45 -3.91 -3.45
C LEU A 36 -4.89 -3.39 -4.77
N GLU A 37 -4.26 -4.27 -5.53
CA GLU A 37 -3.74 -4.01 -6.88
C GLU A 37 -4.67 -4.68 -7.91
N GLY A 38 -5.46 -3.87 -8.62
CA GLY A 38 -6.56 -4.37 -9.44
C GLY A 38 -7.62 -5.07 -8.59
N GLU A 39 -7.75 -6.39 -8.74
CA GLU A 39 -8.68 -7.26 -7.99
C GLU A 39 -7.97 -8.16 -6.96
N THR A 40 -6.66 -8.01 -6.79
CA THR A 40 -5.86 -8.88 -5.93
C THR A 40 -5.34 -8.13 -4.71
N GLU A 41 -5.57 -8.67 -3.51
CA GLU A 41 -4.90 -8.20 -2.30
C GLU A 41 -3.47 -8.77 -2.22
N LYS A 42 -2.52 -7.90 -1.93
CA LYS A 42 -1.12 -8.23 -1.70
C LYS A 42 -0.63 -7.58 -0.41
N GLU A 43 0.28 -8.26 0.27
CA GLU A 43 0.86 -7.80 1.52
C GLU A 43 2.30 -7.34 1.31
N TYR A 44 2.63 -6.16 1.84
CA TYR A 44 3.96 -5.55 1.74
C TYR A 44 4.48 -5.15 3.10
N ASN A 45 5.79 -5.35 3.32
CA ASN A 45 6.43 -4.76 4.48
C ASN A 45 6.50 -3.25 4.31
N PHE A 46 6.07 -2.50 5.31
CA PHE A 46 6.08 -1.03 5.26
C PHE A 46 7.48 -0.45 4.97
N LYS A 47 8.56 -1.16 5.34
CA LYS A 47 9.95 -0.72 5.09
C LYS A 47 10.41 -0.93 3.65
N GLU A 48 9.74 -1.77 2.89
CA GLU A 48 10.15 -2.19 1.54
C GLU A 48 9.33 -1.48 0.45
N ILE A 49 8.22 -0.85 0.85
CA ILE A 49 7.32 -0.14 -0.07
C ILE A 49 7.43 1.37 0.09
N GLU A 50 7.53 2.07 -1.03
CA GLU A 50 7.59 3.52 -1.10
C GLU A 50 6.25 4.10 -1.56
N PHE A 51 5.83 5.18 -0.90
CA PHE A 51 4.63 5.94 -1.24
C PHE A 51 5.05 7.07 -2.19
N LEU A 52 4.62 7.01 -3.46
CA LEU A 52 4.91 8.06 -4.43
C LEU A 52 3.84 9.16 -4.29
N ASN A 53 4.20 10.43 -4.44
CA ASN A 53 3.29 11.58 -4.29
C ASN A 53 2.58 11.97 -5.58
#